data_AF-A0A7W1ZHA5-F1
#
_entry.id   AF-A0A7W1ZHA5-F1
#
_cell.length_a   1.000
_cell.length_b   1.000
_cell.length_c   1.000
_cell.angle_alpha   90.00
_cell.angle_beta   90.00
_cell.angle_gamma   90.00
#
_symmetry.space_group_name_H-M   'P 1'
#
loop_
_entity.id
_entity.type
_entity.pdbx_description
1 polymer ?
#
loop_
_entity_poly.entity_id
_entity_poly.type
_entity_poly.pdbx_seq_one_letter_code
_entity_poly.pdbx_strand_id
1 'polypeptide(L)' 'MPIAIDKLTENPFVEGDFHYGDLLWSVLNVEPSFWKLHPQMYQAVLETVSGLPSILEEIIESIKKFEELEV' A
#
# COMPACT_ATOMS: atom_id res chain seq x y z
N MET A 1 -3.76 -14.82 1.68
CA MET A 1 -4.48 -13.63 1.19
C MET A 1 -5.26 -12.90 2.28
N PRO A 2 -6.23 -13.50 3.01
CA PRO A 2 -7.05 -12.75 3.97
C PRO A 2 -6.22 -12.02 5.04
N ILE A 3 -5.27 -12.73 5.66
CA ILE A 3 -4.34 -12.16 6.65
C ILE A 3 -3.48 -11.02 6.08
N ALA A 4 -3.14 -11.08 4.79
CA ALA A 4 -2.36 -10.02 4.16
C ALA A 4 -3.21 -8.75 4.00
N ILE A 5 -4.49 -8.91 3.64
CA ILE A 5 -5.44 -7.81 3.52
C ILE A 5 -5.71 -7.20 4.90
N ASP A 6 -5.92 -8.01 5.94
CA ASP A 6 -6.12 -7.51 7.31
C ASP A 6 -4.94 -6.62 7.75
N LYS A 7 -3.70 -7.09 7.53
CA LYS A 7 -2.49 -6.29 7.81
C LYS A 7 -2.43 -4.99 7.01
N LEU A 8 -2.82 -5.01 5.73
CA LEU A 8 -2.82 -3.84 4.87
C LEU A 8 -3.88 -2.80 5.28
N THR A 9 -5.04 -3.25 5.77
CA THR A 9 -6.07 -2.34 6.28
C THR A 9 -5.64 -1.59 7.55
N GLU A 10 -4.77 -2.19 8.36
CA GLU A 10 -4.18 -1.53 9.54
C GLU A 10 -3.02 -0.61 9.17
N ASN A 11 -2.14 -1.05 8.26
CA ASN A 11 -1.00 -0.27 7.79
C ASN A 11 -0.63 -0.63 6.32
N PRO A 12 -0.90 0.27 5.35
CA PRO A 12 -0.56 0.05 3.95
C PRO A 12 0.94 -0.11 3.65
N PHE A 13 1.81 0.36 4.56
CA PHE A 13 3.26 0.29 4.42
C PHE A 13 3.90 -0.80 5.31
N VAL A 14 3.09 -1.75 5.79
CA VAL A 14 3.58 -2.88 6.57
C VAL A 14 4.62 -3.68 5.77
N GLU A 15 5.68 -4.08 6.46
CA GLU A 15 6.71 -4.96 5.91
C GLU A 15 6.23 -6.42 5.92
N GLY A 16 6.49 -7.10 4.81
CA GLY A 16 6.32 -8.50 4.56
C GLY A 16 7.64 -9.22 4.78
N ASP A 17 8.47 -9.31 3.74
CA ASP A 17 9.65 -10.18 3.69
C ASP A 17 10.98 -9.44 3.49
N PHE A 18 10.98 -8.22 2.92
CA PHE A 18 12.20 -7.54 2.46
C PHE A 18 12.26 -6.04 2.77
N HIS A 19 11.17 -5.28 2.55
CA HIS A 19 11.16 -3.82 2.64
C HIS A 19 9.81 -3.27 3.08
N TYR A 20 9.78 -2.08 3.70
CA TYR A 20 8.52 -1.37 3.98
C TYR A 20 7.64 -1.24 2.73
N GLY A 21 6.39 -1.69 2.82
CA GLY A 21 5.42 -1.64 1.72
C GLY A 21 5.52 -2.77 0.69
N ASP A 22 6.43 -3.73 0.86
CA ASP A 22 6.54 -4.90 -0.02
C ASP A 22 5.33 -5.85 0.05
N LEU A 23 4.61 -5.90 1.18
CA LEU A 23 3.37 -6.67 1.30
C LEU A 23 2.32 -6.10 0.36
N LEU A 24 2.19 -4.77 0.32
CA LEU A 24 1.28 -4.10 -0.59
C LEU A 24 1.67 -4.37 -2.04
N TRP A 25 2.97 -4.25 -2.36
CA TRP A 25 3.47 -4.58 -3.69
C TRP A 25 3.14 -6.02 -4.08
N SER A 26 3.36 -6.98 -3.19
CA SER A 26 3.10 -8.39 -3.43
C SER A 26 1.61 -8.66 -3.65
N VAL A 27 0.73 -8.01 -2.88
CA VAL A 27 -0.73 -8.11 -3.04
C VAL A 27 -1.16 -7.50 -4.37
N LEU A 28 -0.67 -6.32 -4.74
CA LEU A 28 -1.04 -5.66 -6.00
C LEU A 28 -0.60 -6.45 -7.25
N ASN A 29 0.45 -7.27 -7.15
CA ASN A 29 0.95 -8.09 -8.25
C ASN A 29 0.32 -9.50 -8.33
N VAL A 30 -0.70 -9.79 -7.52
CA VAL A 30 -1.45 -11.05 -7.62
C VAL A 30 -2.21 -11.11 -8.94
N GLU A 31 -2.22 -12.30 -9.56
CA GLU A 31 -2.90 -12.58 -10.82
C GLU A 31 -4.35 -12.05 -10.87
N PRO A 32 -4.76 -11.33 -11.94
CA PRO A 32 -6.11 -10.77 -12.05
C PRO A 32 -7.25 -11.78 -11.93
N SER A 33 -6.99 -13.06 -12.26
CA SER A 33 -7.97 -14.15 -12.11
C SER A 33 -8.39 -14.36 -10.65
N PHE A 34 -7.47 -14.19 -9.70
CA PHE A 34 -7.76 -14.30 -8.28
C PHE A 34 -8.74 -13.21 -7.83
N TRP A 35 -8.52 -11.96 -8.24
CA TRP A 35 -9.39 -10.84 -7.88
C TRP A 35 -10.81 -10.96 -8.43
N LYS A 36 -10.94 -11.49 -9.66
CA LYS A 36 -12.25 -11.81 -10.25
C LYS A 36 -13.02 -12.89 -9.48
N LEU A 37 -12.31 -13.86 -8.91
CA LEU A 37 -12.88 -14.92 -8.08
C LEU A 37 -13.21 -14.43 -6.65
N HIS A 38 -12.56 -13.36 -6.19
CA HIS A 38 -12.70 -12.82 -4.84
C HIS A 38 -12.97 -11.30 -4.84
N PRO A 39 -14.12 -10.84 -5.38
CA PRO A 39 -14.41 -9.41 -5.53
C PRO A 39 -14.49 -8.65 -4.20
N GLN A 40 -14.89 -9.29 -3.11
CA GLN A 40 -14.89 -8.67 -1.78
C GLN A 40 -13.48 -8.35 -1.28
N MET A 41 -12.52 -9.25 -1.53
CA MET A 41 -11.12 -9.03 -1.18
C MET A 41 -10.51 -7.92 -2.04
N TYR A 42 -10.84 -7.90 -3.34
CA TYR A 42 -10.43 -6.82 -4.24
C TYR A 42 -10.93 -5.46 -3.74
N GLN A 43 -12.20 -5.37 -3.34
CA GLN A 43 -12.79 -4.14 -2.82
C GLN A 43 -12.06 -3.63 -1.57
N ALA A 44 -11.75 -4.51 -0.63
CA ALA A 44 -11.00 -4.14 0.59
C ALA A 44 -9.59 -3.60 0.26
N VAL A 45 -8.88 -4.22 -0.69
CA VAL A 45 -7.59 -3.72 -1.17
C VAL A 45 -7.76 -2.38 -1.87
N LEU A 46 -8.79 -2.21 -2.70
CA LEU A 46 -9.07 -0.97 -3.41
C LEU A 46 -9.31 0.21 -2.45
N GLU A 47 -10.10 -0.01 -1.40
CA GLU A 47 -10.35 0.99 -0.35
C GLU A 47 -9.06 1.37 0.40
N THR A 48 -8.18 0.41 0.62
CA THR A 48 -6.88 0.64 1.25
C THR A 48 -5.98 1.50 0.38
N VAL A 49 -5.98 1.29 -0.95
CA VAL A 49 -5.05 1.99 -1.85
C VAL A 49 -5.59 3.27 -2.45
N SER A 50 -6.91 3.51 -2.44
CA SER A 50 -7.51 4.65 -3.15
C SER A 50 -7.04 6.01 -2.65
N GLY A 51 -6.68 6.11 -1.36
CA GLY A 51 -6.17 7.35 -0.75
C GLY A 51 -4.65 7.52 -0.83
N LEU A 52 -3.91 6.45 -1.14
CA LEU A 52 -2.45 6.46 -1.06
C LEU A 52 -1.77 7.43 -2.03
N PRO A 53 -2.20 7.58 -3.30
CA PRO A 53 -1.52 8.48 -4.23
C PRO A 53 -1.44 9.93 -3.72
N SER A 54 -2.56 10.47 -3.24
CA SER A 54 -2.62 11.84 -2.72
C SER A 54 -1.73 12.02 -1.49
N ILE A 55 -1.81 11.08 -0.55
CA ILE A 55 -1.00 11.12 0.69
C ILE A 55 0.49 11.01 0.35
N LEU A 56 0.87 10.15 -0.60
CA LEU A 56 2.25 9.99 -1.02
C LEU A 56 2.80 11.25 -1.69
N GLU A 57 2.00 11.93 -2.51
CA GLU A 57 2.39 13.23 -3.09
C GLU A 57 2.68 14.27 -2.00
N GLU A 58 1.81 14.37 -0.99
CA GLU A 58 2.00 15.27 0.15
C GLU A 58 3.25 14.91 0.97
N ILE A 59 3.46 13.63 1.25
CA ILE A 59 4.63 13.13 1.98
C ILE A 59 5.92 13.42 1.21
N ILE A 60 5.95 13.16 -0.11
CA ILE A 60 7.12 13.43 -0.95
C ILE A 60 7.49 14.91 -0.90
N GLU A 61 6.50 15.80 -0.95
CA GLU A 61 6.74 17.23 -0.83
C GLU A 61 7.29 17.62 0.54
N SER A 62 6.77 17.03 1.62
CA SER A 62 7.32 17.21 2.98
C SER A 62 8.75 16.69 3.13
N ILE A 63 9.08 15.54 2.52
CA ILE A 63 10.43 14.97 2.53
C ILE A 63 11.41 15.92 1.84
N LYS A 64 11.08 16.42 0.66
CA LYS A 64 11.94 17.38 -0.07
C LYS A 64 12.25 18.61 0.77
N LYS A 65 11.22 19.21 1.38
CA LYS A 65 11.38 20.37 2.27
C LYS A 65 12.29 20.06 3.46
N PHE A 66 12.22 18.83 3.98
CA PHE A 66 13.05 18.40 5.09
C PHE A 66 14.51 18.19 4.67
N GLU A 67 14.77 17.62 3.49
CA GLU A 67 16.11 17.42 2.94
C GLU A 67 16.82 18.73 2.57
N GLU A 68 16.05 19.76 2.21
CA GLU A 68 16.54 21.11 1.93
C GLU A 68 16.89 21.93 3.20
N LEU A 69 16.60 21.39 4.39
CA LEU A 69 17.06 22.01 5.64
C LEU A 69 18.58 21.83 5.73
N GLU A 70 19.34 22.85 5.32
CA GLU A 70 20.77 22.95 5.64
C GLU A 70 20.92 23.02 7.17
N VAL A 71 21.30 21.88 7.78
CA VAL A 71 21.67 21.74 9.20
C VAL A 71 23.18 21.61 9.33
#